data_AF-A0A9D8G995-F1
#
_entry.id   AF-A0A9D8G995-F1
#
_cell.length_a   1.000
_cell.length_b   1.000
_cell.length_c   1.000
_cell.angle_alpha   90.00
_cell.angle_beta   90.00
_cell.angle_gamma   90.00
#
_symmetry.space_group_name_H-M   'P 1'
#
loop_
_entity.id
_entity.type
_entity.pdbx_description
1 polymer ?
#
loop_
_entity_poly.entity_id
_entity_poly.type
_entity_poly.pdbx_seq_one_letter_code
_entity_poly.pdbx_strand_id
1 'polypeptide(L)' 'EGIAHPDTRPGALKARAAEFHPQLYNLAEDPGEKNDVIGKHPDVARRLAALLDKYRQQGFSRT' A
#
# COMPACT_ATOMS: atom_id res chain seq x y z
N GLU A 1 11.39 -4.24 0.67
CA GLU A 1 10.87 -4.31 -0.73
C GLU A 1 9.92 -5.50 -0.78
N GLY A 2 8.71 -5.34 -1.31
CA GLY A 2 7.78 -6.46 -1.47
C GLY A 2 8.31 -7.38 -2.55
N ILE A 3 9.04 -8.43 -2.16
CA ILE A 3 9.57 -9.42 -3.10
C ILE A 3 8.37 -10.08 -3.78
N ALA A 4 8.22 -9.82 -5.08
CA ALA A 4 7.28 -10.56 -5.90
C ALA A 4 7.66 -12.05 -5.81
N HIS A 5 6.67 -12.91 -5.53
CA HIS A 5 6.88 -14.35 -5.48
C HIS A 5 7.56 -14.82 -6.78
N PRO A 6 8.51 -15.76 -6.75
CA PRO A 6 9.28 -16.16 -7.94
C PRO A 6 8.42 -16.62 -9.14
N ASP A 7 7.17 -17.04 -8.90
CA ASP A 7 6.18 -17.38 -9.94
C ASP A 7 5.43 -16.20 -10.56
N THR A 8 5.74 -14.96 -10.16
CA THR A 8 5.03 -13.78 -10.66
C THR A 8 5.54 -13.42 -12.05
N ARG A 9 4.82 -13.87 -13.09
CA ARG A 9 5.15 -13.52 -14.49
C ARG A 9 5.18 -11.99 -14.66
N PRO A 10 6.22 -11.40 -15.27
CA PRO A 10 6.38 -9.93 -15.33
C PRO A 10 5.23 -9.21 -16.06
N GLY A 11 4.56 -9.89 -17.00
CA GLY A 11 3.35 -9.35 -17.65
C GLY A 11 2.11 -9.29 -16.74
N ALA A 12 2.03 -10.15 -15.72
CA ALA A 12 0.92 -10.15 -14.77
C ALA A 12 1.01 -8.95 -13.81
N LEU A 13 2.21 -8.57 -13.36
CA LEU A 13 2.40 -7.38 -12.51
C LEU A 13 1.89 -6.09 -13.17
N LYS A 14 2.11 -5.95 -14.48
CA LYS A 14 1.65 -4.77 -15.24
C LYS A 14 0.13 -4.76 -15.47
N ALA A 15 -0.48 -5.94 -15.66
CA ALA A 15 -1.92 -6.07 -15.80
C ALA A 15 -2.67 -5.82 -14.48
N ARG A 16 -2.07 -6.20 -13.35
CA ARG A 16 -2.60 -5.98 -12.00
C ARG A 16 -2.28 -4.58 -11.45
N ALA A 17 -1.53 -3.75 -12.17
CA ALA A 17 -1.16 -2.41 -11.70
C ALA A 17 -2.39 -1.53 -11.42
N ALA A 18 -3.49 -1.74 -12.15
CA ALA A 18 -4.77 -1.08 -11.88
C ALA A 18 -5.45 -1.56 -10.58
N GLU A 19 -5.14 -2.77 -10.10
CA GLU A 19 -5.66 -3.33 -8.85
C GLU A 19 -4.93 -2.74 -7.63
N PHE A 20 -3.70 -2.24 -7.81
CA PHE A 20 -2.92 -1.58 -6.76
C PHE A 20 -3.14 -0.06 -6.76
N HIS A 21 -4.24 0.38 -6.14
CA HIS A 21 -4.51 1.80 -5.91
C HIS A 21 -4.40 2.15 -4.41
N PRO A 22 -4.08 3.42 -4.07
CA PRO A 22 -4.07 3.88 -2.69
C PRO A 22 -5.44 3.73 -2.05
N GLN A 23 -5.48 3.20 -0.83
CA GLN A 23 -6.70 2.97 -0.04
C GLN A 23 -6.44 3.40 1.40
N LEU A 24 -7.47 3.90 2.08
CA LEU A 24 -7.38 4.29 3.49
C LEU A 24 -8.61 3.80 4.25
N TYR A 25 -8.39 2.95 5.26
CA TYR A 25 -9.44 2.39 6.11
C TYR A 25 -9.26 2.86 7.56
N ASN A 26 -10.38 3.15 8.23
CA ASN A 26 -10.37 3.39 9.68
C ASN A 26 -10.72 2.10 10.42
N LEU A 27 -9.71 1.37 10.89
CA LEU A 27 -9.90 0.10 11.58
C LEU A 27 -10.69 0.19 12.90
N ALA A 28 -10.75 1.38 13.52
CA ALA A 28 -11.52 1.57 14.75
C ALA A 28 -13.04 1.54 14.49
N GLU A 29 -13.46 2.08 13.35
CA GLU A 29 -14.88 2.14 12.95
C GLU A 29 -15.25 1.00 11.99
N ASP A 30 -14.28 0.51 11.21
CA ASP A 30 -14.44 -0.52 10.20
C ASP A 30 -13.27 -1.52 10.24
N PRO A 31 -13.27 -2.44 11.23
CA PRO A 31 -12.25 -3.48 11.32
C PRO A 31 -12.31 -4.48 10.15
N GLY A 32 -13.39 -4.47 9.35
CA GLY A 32 -13.54 -5.32 8.18
C GLY A 32 -13.05 -4.68 6.88
N GLU A 33 -12.47 -3.48 6.93
CA GLU A 33 -11.87 -2.78 5.77
C GLU A 33 -12.83 -2.69 4.56
N LYS A 34 -14.11 -2.43 4.81
CA LYS A 34 -15.16 -2.37 3.78
C LYS A 34 -15.33 -0.99 3.17
N ASN A 35 -14.96 0.06 3.91
CA ASN A 35 -15.24 1.45 3.57
C ASN A 35 -13.94 2.22 3.35
N ASP A 36 -13.60 2.44 2.08
CA ASP A 36 -12.48 3.30 1.73
C ASP A 36 -12.83 4.78 1.99
N VAL A 37 -12.07 5.41 2.90
CA VAL A 37 -12.23 6.81 3.30
C VAL A 37 -11.12 7.71 2.75
N ILE A 38 -10.33 7.24 1.79
CA ILE A 38 -9.21 8.00 1.22
C ILE A 38 -9.63 9.37 0.65
N GLY A 39 -10.79 9.44 -0.01
CA GLY A 39 -11.33 10.70 -0.55
C GLY A 39 -11.78 11.69 0.52
N LYS A 40 -12.09 11.22 1.73
CA LYS A 40 -12.48 12.06 2.87
C LYS A 40 -11.27 12.57 3.64
N HIS A 41 -10.16 11.85 3.61
CA HIS A 41 -8.96 12.17 4.40
C HIS A 41 -7.66 12.13 3.56
N PRO A 42 -7.53 12.97 2.52
CA PRO A 42 -6.36 12.98 1.65
C PRO A 42 -5.05 13.37 2.37
N ASP A 43 -5.14 14.19 3.44
CA ASP A 43 -3.99 14.56 4.26
C ASP A 43 -3.41 13.38 5.05
N VAL A 44 -4.29 12.52 5.58
CA VAL A 44 -3.88 11.32 6.31
C VAL A 44 -3.22 10.33 5.36
N ALA A 45 -3.80 10.13 4.18
CA ALA A 45 -3.23 9.27 3.15
C ALA A 45 -1.80 9.73 2.74
N ARG A 46 -1.60 11.03 2.52
CA ARG A 46 -0.27 11.60 2.21
C ARG A 46 0.74 11.37 3.32
N ARG A 47 0.34 11.58 4.59
CA ARG A 47 1.22 11.36 5.74
C ARG A 47 1.62 9.89 5.90
N LEU A 48 0.68 8.96 5.72
CA LEU A 48 0.95 7.53 5.80
C LEU A 48 1.84 7.05 4.65
N ALA A 49 1.63 7.56 3.43
CA ALA A 49 2.51 7.27 2.30
C ALA A 49 3.95 7.71 2.57
N ALA A 50 4.16 8.95 3.05
CA ALA A 50 5.48 9.44 3.42
C ALA A 50 6.14 8.62 4.53
N LEU A 51 5.35 8.17 5.52
CA LEU A 51 5.84 7.31 6.59
C LEU A 51 6.28 5.93 6.06
N LEU A 52 5.49 5.34 5.16
CA LEU A 52 5.82 4.08 4.51
C LEU A 52 7.13 4.18 3.71
N ASP A 53 7.32 5.25 2.94
CA ASP A 53 8.55 5.48 2.19
C ASP A 53 9.76 5.64 3.10
N LYS A 54 9.60 6.34 4.23
CA LYS A 54 10.64 6.44 5.26
C LYS A 54 11.04 5.05 5.77
N TYR A 55 10.08 4.18 6.10
CA TYR A 55 10.39 2.82 6.56
C TYR A 55 11.02 1.94 5.48
N ARG A 56 10.61 2.09 4.21
CA ARG A 56 11.24 1.39 3.08
C ARG A 56 12.70 1.79 2.91
N GLN A 57 13.00 3.09 3.04
CA GLN A 57 14.36 3.63 2.94
C GLN A 57 15.23 3.23 4.14
N GLN A 58 14.64 3.07 5.33
CA GLN A 58 15.34 2.66 6.55
C GLN A 58 15.67 1.16 6.60
N GLY A 59 15.01 0.33 5.78
CA GLY A 59 15.45 -1.00 5.36
C GLY A 59 16.12 -1.91 6.40
N PHE A 60 15.34 -2.69 7.17
CA PHE A 60 15.77 -3.97 7.77
C PHE A 60 15.90 -5.11 6.74
N SER A 61 16.28 -4.82 5.48
CA SER A 61 16.40 -5.84 4.43
C SER A 61 17.30 -5.38 3.29
N ARG A 62 18.60 -5.19 3.57
CA ARG A 62 19.69 -5.23 2.58
C ARG A 62 21.00 -5.66 3.27
N THR A 63 21.07 -6.92 3.70
CA THR A 63 22.34 -7.66 3.87
C THR A 63 22.12 -9.07 3.37
#